data_AF-A0A318DMH0-F1
#
_entry.id   AF-A0A318DMH0-F1
#
_cell.length_a   1.000
_cell.length_b   1.000
_cell.length_c   1.000
_cell.angle_alpha   90.00
_cell.angle_beta   90.00
_cell.angle_gamma   90.00
#
_symmetry.space_group_name_H-M   'P 1'
#
loop_
_entity.id
_entity.type
_entity.pdbx_description
1 polymer ?
#
loop_
_entity_poly.entity_id
_entity_poly.type
_entity_poly.pdbx_seq_one_letter_code
_entity_poly.pdbx_strand_id
1 'polypeptide(L)'
;MQAMQAKTVIEPWTSPFLFFGLAFILMASKSPDSLTNAQFWAEDGSVFFQQQFGSHLPRIGTAYAGYLHVLPRLIAWLASFFSHGKAPLIYNLFACFITSWSMCYTALRLRPFLPMVLTLAIFLLAPINGEIFGTLTNVQWFTQFALVALCMPVGDGYREARNEIFVSVLVVLIGLTGPAAIFLTMINLGILGGAWILARVRPSWPLSMGLRQYVARLPSLRIILIALCALIQLLFVVTNSPAATNEITGIAQYGIPKLIGVMLGHIIPVHVFGFHFIPPVLWLLIELALVLTIVRSVRLPFEAKISIMQLLAFSLLVAFSAAALKDTRAMLQFATSDRYFYTLKFVFWWMTYLALASRTLGRQTDSLALVLCTIIYVALINGAPLQRKNLQDLEWKKHATELKAQGPHYLPINPSPWAVKVITRPAVDNSATAQ
;
A
#
# COMPACT_ATOMS: atom_id res chain seq x y z
N MET A 1 30.88 9.73 22.63
CA MET A 1 30.00 9.12 21.61
C MET A 1 28.72 9.94 21.52
N GLN A 2 28.65 10.92 20.62
CA GLN A 2 27.39 11.60 20.33
C GLN A 2 26.51 10.64 19.53
N ALA A 3 25.35 10.28 20.09
CA ALA A 3 24.29 9.65 19.32
C ALA A 3 24.02 10.49 18.07
N MET A 4 23.76 9.82 16.95
CA MET A 4 23.42 10.44 15.69
C MET A 4 22.10 11.21 15.87
N GLN A 5 22.14 12.42 16.43
CA GLN A 5 21.13 13.41 16.10
C GLN A 5 21.31 13.60 14.61
N ALA A 6 20.41 12.99 13.83
CA ALA A 6 20.25 13.34 12.45
C ALA A 6 20.08 14.86 12.44
N LYS A 7 21.15 15.60 12.15
CA LYS A 7 21.01 16.90 11.50
C LYS A 7 20.41 16.55 10.16
N THR A 8 19.10 16.35 10.18
CA THR A 8 18.25 16.25 9.00
C THR A 8 18.74 17.36 8.11
N VAL A 9 19.16 17.00 6.90
CA VAL A 9 19.27 17.95 5.79
C VAL A 9 18.10 18.91 5.97
N ILE A 10 18.39 20.21 6.16
CA ILE A 10 17.38 21.22 6.49
C ILE A 10 16.40 21.20 5.32
N GLU A 11 15.34 20.41 5.47
CA GLU A 11 14.33 20.27 4.45
C GLU A 11 13.44 21.51 4.60
N PRO A 12 13.30 22.35 3.55
CA PRO A 12 12.52 23.59 3.62
C PRO A 12 11.01 23.34 3.83
N TRP A 13 10.58 22.08 3.86
CA TRP A 13 9.21 21.62 3.98
C TRP A 13 8.73 21.61 5.44
N THR A 14 8.63 22.79 6.07
CA THR A 14 8.10 22.89 7.44
C THR A 14 6.58 22.78 7.50
N SER A 15 5.87 22.94 6.37
CA SER A 15 4.41 22.84 6.29
C SER A 15 3.95 21.49 5.72
N PRO A 16 3.34 20.62 6.54
CA PRO A 16 2.70 19.39 6.08
C PRO A 16 1.66 19.61 4.98
N PHE A 17 0.99 20.77 4.98
CA PHE A 17 -0.03 21.12 3.97
C PHE A 17 0.59 21.38 2.60
N LEU A 18 1.73 22.09 2.54
CA LEU A 18 2.44 22.30 1.27
C LEU A 18 2.98 20.98 0.72
N PHE A 19 3.53 20.13 1.60
CA PHE A 19 4.03 18.81 1.20
C PHE A 19 2.89 17.92 0.70
N PHE A 20 1.73 17.93 1.38
CA PHE A 20 0.53 17.25 0.90
C PHE A 20 0.05 17.78 -0.45
N GLY A 21 -0.01 19.11 -0.63
CA GLY A 21 -0.42 19.73 -1.90
C GLY A 21 0.50 19.32 -3.05
N LEU A 22 1.82 19.32 -2.83
CA LEU A 22 2.79 18.81 -3.80
C LEU A 22 2.57 17.33 -4.11
N ALA A 23 2.43 16.48 -3.07
CA ALA A 23 2.16 15.06 -3.26
C ALA A 23 0.85 14.80 -4.00
N PHE A 24 -0.17 15.64 -3.80
CA PHE A 24 -1.45 15.59 -4.53
C PHE A 24 -1.28 15.94 -6.00
N ILE A 25 -0.64 17.07 -6.30
CA ILE A 25 -0.39 17.50 -7.69
C ILE A 25 0.42 16.45 -8.43
N LEU A 26 1.49 15.94 -7.81
CA LEU A 26 2.32 14.91 -8.42
C LEU A 26 1.57 13.60 -8.61
N MET A 27 0.77 13.13 -7.65
CA MET A 27 -0.07 11.94 -7.84
C MET A 27 -1.07 12.16 -8.98
N ALA A 28 -1.79 13.28 -8.98
CA ALA A 28 -2.75 13.61 -10.03
C ALA A 28 -2.07 13.64 -11.42
N SER A 29 -0.83 14.14 -11.52
CA SER A 29 -0.04 14.13 -12.76
C SER A 29 0.31 12.71 -13.25
N LYS A 30 0.27 11.71 -12.36
CA LYS A 30 0.49 10.29 -12.70
C LYS A 30 -0.75 9.64 -13.30
N SER A 31 -1.91 10.29 -13.26
CA SER A 31 -3.15 9.80 -13.87
C SER A 31 -4.07 10.99 -14.18
N PRO A 32 -3.69 11.89 -15.10
CA PRO A 32 -4.38 13.17 -15.27
C PRO A 32 -5.84 13.00 -15.72
N ASP A 33 -6.09 11.96 -16.52
CA ASP A 33 -7.43 11.56 -16.97
C ASP A 33 -8.36 11.18 -15.82
N SER A 34 -7.83 10.74 -14.67
CA SER A 34 -8.65 10.40 -13.50
C SER A 34 -9.51 11.58 -13.00
N LEU A 35 -9.07 12.82 -13.23
CA LEU A 35 -9.78 14.04 -12.85
C LEU A 35 -10.42 14.76 -14.05
N THR A 36 -9.76 14.77 -15.22
CA THR A 36 -10.25 15.50 -16.40
C THR A 36 -11.25 14.70 -17.24
N ASN A 37 -11.10 13.38 -17.29
CA ASN A 37 -12.01 12.46 -17.95
C ASN A 37 -12.28 11.23 -17.07
N ALA A 38 -12.94 11.46 -15.93
CA ALA A 38 -13.12 10.42 -14.93
C ALA A 38 -13.98 9.25 -15.45
N GLN A 39 -13.39 8.06 -15.46
CA GLN A 39 -14.04 6.78 -15.79
C GLN A 39 -13.85 5.79 -14.62
N PHE A 40 -14.73 4.79 -14.52
CA PHE A 40 -14.53 3.71 -13.55
C PHE A 40 -13.41 2.76 -13.97
N TRP A 41 -12.71 2.22 -12.97
CA TRP A 41 -11.70 1.19 -13.12
C TRP A 41 -12.08 -0.10 -12.37
N ALA A 42 -12.25 -1.19 -13.11
CA ALA A 42 -12.45 -2.55 -12.62
C ALA A 42 -13.50 -2.65 -11.50
N GLU A 43 -13.05 -2.90 -10.27
CA GLU A 43 -13.92 -3.07 -9.10
C GLU A 43 -14.64 -1.77 -8.70
N ASP A 44 -14.11 -0.60 -9.07
CA ASP A 44 -14.74 0.71 -8.81
C ASP A 44 -16.19 0.72 -9.32
N GLY A 45 -16.39 0.28 -10.56
CA GLY A 45 -17.72 0.18 -11.15
C GLY A 45 -18.42 -1.13 -10.76
N SER A 46 -17.83 -2.26 -11.13
CA SER A 46 -18.48 -3.57 -11.12
C SER A 46 -18.74 -4.15 -9.71
N VAL A 47 -18.04 -3.64 -8.70
CA VAL A 47 -18.19 -4.08 -7.31
C VAL A 47 -18.73 -2.95 -6.45
N PHE A 48 -17.97 -1.86 -6.30
CA PHE A 48 -18.28 -0.83 -5.31
C PHE A 48 -19.49 0.01 -5.72
N PHE A 49 -19.50 0.55 -6.94
CA PHE A 49 -20.66 1.28 -7.45
C PHE A 49 -21.87 0.35 -7.59
N GLN A 50 -21.71 -0.80 -8.24
CA GLN A 50 -22.78 -1.75 -8.50
C GLN A 50 -23.49 -2.20 -7.21
N GLN A 51 -22.74 -2.54 -6.15
CA GLN A 51 -23.35 -3.04 -4.90
C GLN A 51 -23.94 -1.91 -4.03
N GLN A 52 -23.46 -0.67 -4.21
CA GLN A 52 -24.04 0.50 -3.56
C GLN A 52 -25.29 1.01 -4.29
N PHE A 53 -25.44 0.71 -5.58
CA PHE A 53 -26.57 1.14 -6.40
C PHE A 53 -27.91 0.70 -5.78
N GLY A 54 -28.79 1.67 -5.51
CA GLY A 54 -30.07 1.44 -4.84
C GLY A 54 -30.00 1.16 -3.33
N SER A 55 -28.83 1.26 -2.69
CA SER A 55 -28.65 1.10 -1.24
C SER A 55 -28.51 2.45 -0.54
N HIS A 56 -29.24 2.63 0.57
CA HIS A 56 -29.12 3.84 1.41
C HIS A 56 -28.00 3.75 2.46
N LEU A 57 -27.64 2.54 2.87
CA LEU A 57 -26.57 2.30 3.85
C LEU A 57 -25.27 1.91 3.14
N PRO A 58 -24.11 2.20 3.74
CA PRO A 58 -22.83 1.82 3.19
C PRO A 58 -22.65 0.31 3.27
N ARG A 59 -22.17 -0.32 2.20
CA ARG A 59 -22.02 -1.79 2.11
C ARG A 59 -20.81 -2.34 2.89
N ILE A 60 -20.33 -1.68 3.94
CA ILE A 60 -19.03 -1.96 4.60
C ILE A 60 -18.82 -3.40 5.06
N GLY A 61 -19.89 -4.14 5.40
CA GLY A 61 -19.83 -5.54 5.82
C GLY A 61 -19.84 -6.55 4.67
N THR A 62 -19.90 -6.10 3.41
CA THR A 62 -19.90 -6.99 2.24
C THR A 62 -18.46 -7.28 1.82
N ALA A 63 -18.09 -8.56 1.80
CA ALA A 63 -16.76 -8.99 1.36
C ALA A 63 -16.55 -8.77 -0.15
N TYR A 64 -15.30 -8.62 -0.55
CA TYR A 64 -14.85 -8.79 -1.93
C TYR A 64 -13.47 -9.45 -1.91
N ALA A 65 -13.23 -10.40 -2.82
CA ALA A 65 -12.00 -11.21 -2.85
C ALA A 65 -11.65 -11.88 -1.49
N GLY A 66 -12.66 -12.18 -0.67
CA GLY A 66 -12.49 -12.79 0.65
C GLY A 66 -12.24 -11.81 1.80
N TYR A 67 -12.19 -10.50 1.61
CA TYR A 67 -11.94 -9.56 2.70
C TYR A 67 -12.73 -8.25 2.57
N LEU A 68 -12.67 -7.41 3.60
CA LEU A 68 -13.37 -6.13 3.64
C LEU A 68 -12.58 -5.02 2.92
N HIS A 69 -13.35 -4.11 2.31
CA HIS A 69 -12.88 -2.91 1.62
C HIS A 69 -13.61 -1.68 2.16
N VAL A 70 -13.44 -1.38 3.45
CA VAL A 70 -14.22 -0.33 4.13
C VAL A 70 -14.08 1.04 3.46
N LEU A 71 -12.84 1.49 3.16
CA LEU A 71 -12.62 2.80 2.52
C LEU A 71 -13.32 2.90 1.15
N PRO A 72 -13.08 1.99 0.17
CA PRO A 72 -13.81 2.03 -1.11
C PRO A 72 -15.33 2.04 -0.95
N ARG A 73 -15.87 1.30 0.02
CA ARG A 73 -17.33 1.20 0.23
C ARG A 73 -17.92 2.45 0.89
N LEU A 74 -17.19 3.11 1.78
CA LEU A 74 -17.61 4.40 2.34
C LEU A 74 -17.60 5.49 1.27
N ILE A 75 -16.61 5.49 0.38
CA ILE A 75 -16.56 6.44 -0.74
C ILE A 75 -17.67 6.13 -1.76
N ALA A 76 -17.95 4.86 -2.02
CA ALA A 76 -19.08 4.46 -2.86
C ALA A 76 -20.41 4.97 -2.31
N TRP A 77 -20.63 4.81 -1.00
CA TRP A 77 -21.79 5.35 -0.30
C TRP A 77 -21.85 6.88 -0.38
N LEU A 78 -20.75 7.58 -0.13
CA LEU A 78 -20.69 9.03 -0.27
C LEU A 78 -21.04 9.49 -1.70
N ALA A 79 -20.54 8.80 -2.72
CA ALA A 79 -20.84 9.11 -4.11
C ALA A 79 -22.31 8.88 -4.48
N SER A 80 -23.03 8.02 -3.74
CA SER A 80 -24.44 7.72 -3.99
C SER A 80 -25.38 8.91 -3.69
N PHE A 81 -24.91 9.91 -2.93
CA PHE A 81 -25.63 11.17 -2.72
C PHE A 81 -25.56 12.13 -3.90
N PHE A 82 -24.76 11.81 -4.92
CA PHE A 82 -24.58 12.63 -6.12
C PHE A 82 -25.14 11.90 -7.36
N SER A 83 -25.25 12.61 -8.48
CA SER A 83 -25.68 11.99 -9.72
C SER A 83 -24.72 10.88 -10.15
N HIS A 84 -25.25 9.77 -10.67
CA HIS A 84 -24.45 8.61 -11.09
C HIS A 84 -23.34 8.96 -12.09
N GLY A 85 -23.55 9.98 -12.92
CA GLY A 85 -22.54 10.49 -13.87
C GLY A 85 -21.31 11.12 -13.19
N LYS A 86 -21.41 11.56 -11.93
CA LYS A 86 -20.28 12.11 -11.14
C LYS A 86 -19.55 11.05 -10.33
N ALA A 87 -20.08 9.82 -10.23
CA ALA A 87 -19.51 8.81 -9.35
C ALA A 87 -18.03 8.48 -9.64
N PRO A 88 -17.59 8.29 -10.90
CA PRO A 88 -16.17 8.07 -11.19
C PRO A 88 -15.27 9.23 -10.75
N LEU A 89 -15.71 10.47 -10.93
CA LEU A 89 -14.93 11.64 -10.50
C LEU A 89 -14.75 11.66 -8.99
N ILE A 90 -15.80 11.35 -8.23
CA ILE A 90 -15.72 11.28 -6.76
C ILE A 90 -14.74 10.18 -6.36
N TYR A 91 -14.84 8.99 -6.96
CA TYR A 91 -13.96 7.85 -6.65
C TYR A 91 -12.50 8.20 -6.91
N ASN A 92 -12.22 8.76 -8.09
CA ASN A 92 -10.86 9.12 -8.51
C ASN A 92 -10.30 10.26 -7.66
N LEU A 93 -11.10 11.27 -7.32
CA LEU A 93 -10.69 12.37 -6.44
C LEU A 93 -10.29 11.86 -5.05
N PHE A 94 -11.11 10.99 -4.45
CA PHE A 94 -10.79 10.37 -3.17
C PHE A 94 -9.60 9.40 -3.27
N ALA A 95 -9.44 8.70 -4.39
CA ALA A 95 -8.26 7.87 -4.64
C ALA A 95 -6.97 8.70 -4.64
N CYS A 96 -6.96 9.84 -5.36
CA CYS A 96 -5.85 10.80 -5.34
C CYS A 96 -5.60 11.33 -3.93
N PHE A 97 -6.66 11.77 -3.23
CA PHE A 97 -6.55 12.33 -1.88
C PHE A 97 -5.97 11.33 -0.88
N ILE A 98 -6.53 10.13 -0.79
CA ILE A 98 -6.12 9.08 0.17
C ILE A 98 -4.69 8.61 -0.14
N THR A 99 -4.35 8.47 -1.42
CA THR A 99 -3.00 8.10 -1.85
C THR A 99 -1.99 9.15 -1.43
N SER A 100 -2.21 10.42 -1.77
CA SER A 100 -1.30 11.51 -1.42
C SER A 100 -1.23 11.75 0.09
N TRP A 101 -2.34 11.55 0.81
CA TRP A 101 -2.33 11.57 2.28
C TRP A 101 -1.45 10.46 2.83
N SER A 102 -1.59 9.23 2.33
CA SER A 102 -0.79 8.09 2.77
C SER A 102 0.71 8.30 2.53
N MET A 103 1.07 8.85 1.36
CA MET A 103 2.45 9.21 1.01
C MET A 103 3.00 10.30 1.93
N CYS A 104 2.25 11.39 2.11
CA CYS A 104 2.62 12.51 2.98
C CYS A 104 2.80 12.05 4.43
N TYR A 105 1.83 11.32 4.96
CA TYR A 105 1.85 10.80 6.31
C TYR A 105 3.04 9.85 6.54
N THR A 106 3.28 8.94 5.60
CA THR A 106 4.43 8.01 5.65
C THR A 106 5.75 8.77 5.64
N ALA A 107 5.92 9.76 4.75
CA ALA A 107 7.12 10.59 4.68
C ALA A 107 7.38 11.36 5.98
N LEU A 108 6.33 12.00 6.52
CA LEU A 108 6.43 12.74 7.79
C LEU A 108 6.80 11.82 8.96
N ARG A 109 6.26 10.59 8.98
CA ARG A 109 6.57 9.59 10.02
C ARG A 109 7.96 9.01 9.90
N LEU A 110 8.42 8.78 8.67
CA LEU A 110 9.72 8.18 8.39
C LEU A 110 10.87 9.19 8.32
N ARG A 111 10.58 10.50 8.35
CA ARG A 111 11.59 11.57 8.32
C ARG A 111 12.80 11.40 9.25
N PRO A 112 12.71 10.80 10.46
CA PRO A 112 13.89 10.60 11.30
C PRO A 112 14.88 9.57 10.72
N PHE A 113 14.42 8.74 9.78
CA PHE A 113 15.17 7.62 9.22
C PHE A 113 15.37 7.72 7.70
N LEU A 114 14.51 8.45 7.00
CA LEU A 114 14.46 8.55 5.54
C LEU A 114 14.07 9.98 5.13
N PRO A 115 14.87 10.68 4.31
CA PRO A 115 14.52 12.01 3.80
C PRO A 115 13.14 12.02 3.12
N MET A 116 12.35 13.08 3.31
CA MET A 116 10.98 13.11 2.78
C MET A 116 10.99 13.19 1.25
N VAL A 117 11.97 13.90 0.67
CA VAL A 117 12.16 13.95 -0.79
C VAL A 117 12.43 12.58 -1.39
N LEU A 118 13.24 11.75 -0.71
CA LEU A 118 13.53 10.39 -1.15
C LEU A 118 12.29 9.51 -1.01
N THR A 119 11.56 9.64 0.11
CA THR A 119 10.29 8.93 0.30
C THR A 119 9.32 9.21 -0.85
N LEU A 120 9.14 10.48 -1.21
CA LEU A 120 8.27 10.92 -2.29
C LEU A 120 8.77 10.44 -3.66
N ALA A 121 10.08 10.52 -3.90
CA ALA A 121 10.70 10.01 -5.12
C ALA A 121 10.48 8.50 -5.28
N ILE A 122 10.59 7.71 -4.21
CA ILE A 122 10.35 6.26 -4.29
C ILE A 122 8.89 5.97 -4.64
N PHE A 123 7.92 6.65 -4.01
CA PHE A 123 6.51 6.47 -4.36
C PHE A 123 6.21 6.83 -5.82
N LEU A 124 6.79 7.93 -6.33
CA LEU A 124 6.43 8.48 -7.62
C LEU A 124 7.30 8.01 -8.79
N LEU A 125 8.52 7.54 -8.54
CA LEU A 125 9.50 7.25 -9.60
C LEU A 125 9.93 5.79 -9.63
N ALA A 126 9.67 4.99 -8.58
CA ALA A 126 9.91 3.55 -8.68
C ALA A 126 9.09 2.98 -9.85
N PRO A 127 9.67 2.11 -10.71
CA PRO A 127 8.99 1.55 -11.88
C PRO A 127 7.66 0.92 -11.46
N ILE A 128 6.58 1.24 -12.18
CA ILE A 128 5.26 0.65 -11.95
C ILE A 128 4.41 0.76 -13.21
N ASN A 129 3.51 -0.20 -13.44
CA ASN A 129 2.61 -0.20 -14.61
C ASN A 129 1.53 0.90 -14.61
N GLY A 130 1.42 1.64 -13.51
CA GLY A 130 0.48 2.75 -13.34
C GLY A 130 -0.93 2.37 -12.93
N GLU A 131 -1.31 1.08 -12.87
CA GLU A 131 -2.69 0.64 -12.57
C GLU A 131 -3.19 1.15 -11.21
N ILE A 132 -2.27 1.34 -10.26
CA ILE A 132 -2.58 1.76 -8.89
C ILE A 132 -2.90 3.25 -8.76
N PHE A 133 -2.60 4.08 -9.76
CA PHE A 133 -2.79 5.53 -9.68
C PHE A 133 -4.22 5.93 -10.08
N GLY A 134 -4.82 6.80 -9.28
CA GLY A 134 -6.11 7.43 -9.59
C GLY A 134 -7.31 6.49 -9.62
N THR A 135 -7.25 5.35 -8.92
CA THR A 135 -8.33 4.35 -8.88
C THR A 135 -8.64 3.94 -7.44
N LEU A 136 -9.91 3.81 -7.08
CA LEU A 136 -10.34 3.66 -5.68
C LEU A 136 -10.03 2.26 -5.14
N THR A 137 -10.19 1.22 -5.95
CA THR A 137 -9.85 -0.18 -5.63
C THR A 137 -8.38 -0.35 -5.19
N ASN A 138 -7.50 0.53 -5.65
CA ASN A 138 -6.07 0.45 -5.43
C ASN A 138 -5.55 1.30 -4.25
N VAL A 139 -6.40 2.07 -3.55
CA VAL A 139 -5.96 2.88 -2.40
C VAL A 139 -5.35 2.04 -1.26
N GLN A 140 -5.72 0.76 -1.16
CA GLN A 140 -5.13 -0.18 -0.21
C GLN A 140 -3.61 -0.31 -0.36
N TRP A 141 -3.08 -0.20 -1.59
CA TRP A 141 -1.66 -0.32 -1.87
C TRP A 141 -0.84 0.86 -1.35
N PHE A 142 -1.47 1.99 -1.07
CA PHE A 142 -0.84 3.17 -0.46
C PHE A 142 -1.13 3.26 1.04
N THR A 143 -2.36 2.98 1.43
CA THR A 143 -2.76 3.07 2.85
C THR A 143 -2.06 2.03 3.73
N GLN A 144 -1.61 0.89 3.17
CA GLN A 144 -0.75 -0.06 3.90
C GLN A 144 0.54 0.58 4.46
N PHE A 145 1.15 1.55 3.76
CA PHE A 145 2.33 2.26 4.26
C PHE A 145 1.99 3.12 5.47
N ALA A 146 0.89 3.86 5.38
CA ALA A 146 0.38 4.66 6.48
C ALA A 146 0.00 3.78 7.68
N LEU A 147 -0.59 2.60 7.44
CA LEU A 147 -0.97 1.63 8.47
C LEU A 147 0.24 1.14 9.27
N VAL A 148 1.32 0.74 8.58
CA VAL A 148 2.56 0.35 9.24
C VAL A 148 3.15 1.54 10.00
N ALA A 149 3.17 2.72 9.38
CA ALA A 149 3.68 3.94 10.02
C ALA A 149 2.86 4.40 11.24
N LEU A 150 1.56 4.09 11.29
CA LEU A 150 0.65 4.33 12.42
C LEU A 150 0.96 3.41 13.60
N CYS A 151 1.45 2.20 13.34
CA CYS A 151 1.64 1.13 14.32
C CYS A 151 3.10 0.94 14.75
N MET A 152 4.06 1.61 14.12
CA MET A 152 5.48 1.57 14.50
C MET A 152 5.83 2.67 15.53
N PRO A 153 6.89 2.50 16.33
CA PRO A 153 7.41 3.56 17.19
C PRO A 153 7.89 4.74 16.36
N VAL A 154 7.72 5.93 16.92
CA VAL A 154 8.17 7.15 16.28
C VAL A 154 9.60 7.46 16.70
N GLY A 155 10.44 7.86 15.73
CA GLY A 155 11.77 8.38 16.03
C GLY A 155 11.72 9.66 16.87
N ASP A 156 12.77 9.89 17.66
CA ASP A 156 12.85 11.04 18.55
C ASP A 156 12.69 12.37 17.78
N GLY A 157 11.88 13.29 18.31
CA GLY A 157 11.65 14.60 17.70
C GLY A 157 10.45 14.72 16.75
N TYR A 158 9.68 13.66 16.51
CA TYR A 158 8.35 13.77 15.89
C TYR A 158 7.28 13.91 16.97
N ARG A 159 6.46 14.96 16.85
CA ARG A 159 5.29 15.17 17.70
C ARG A 159 4.08 14.55 17.02
N GLU A 160 3.53 13.54 17.68
CA GLU A 160 2.33 12.87 17.21
C GLU A 160 1.12 13.81 17.20
N ALA A 161 0.15 13.52 16.33
CA ALA A 161 -1.13 14.22 16.35
C ALA A 161 -1.73 14.12 17.76
N ARG A 162 -2.14 15.26 18.33
CA ARG A 162 -2.69 15.32 19.69
C ARG A 162 -4.03 14.57 19.87
N ASN A 163 -4.59 14.00 18.80
CA ASN A 163 -5.91 13.38 18.80
C ASN A 163 -5.82 11.86 18.52
N GLU A 164 -5.60 11.08 19.57
CA GLU A 164 -5.51 9.61 19.49
C GLU A 164 -6.80 8.96 18.97
N ILE A 165 -7.97 9.60 19.19
CA ILE A 165 -9.25 9.11 18.67
C ILE A 165 -9.22 9.13 17.14
N PHE A 166 -8.83 10.26 16.55
CA PHE A 166 -8.72 10.39 15.09
C PHE A 166 -7.74 9.37 14.50
N VAL A 167 -6.58 9.20 15.14
CA VAL A 167 -5.57 8.22 14.73
C VAL A 167 -6.12 6.78 14.83
N SER A 168 -6.83 6.46 15.90
CA SER A 168 -7.47 5.15 16.10
C SER A 168 -8.52 4.85 15.04
N VAL A 169 -9.34 5.84 14.67
CA VAL A 169 -10.31 5.72 13.57
C VAL A 169 -9.61 5.40 12.25
N LEU A 170 -8.49 6.08 11.94
CA LEU A 170 -7.71 5.79 10.74
C LEU A 170 -7.14 4.37 10.74
N VAL A 171 -6.63 3.88 11.87
CA VAL A 171 -6.15 2.50 12.00
C VAL A 171 -7.26 1.51 11.70
N VAL A 172 -8.48 1.73 12.19
CA VAL A 172 -9.62 0.84 11.93
C VAL A 172 -10.06 0.90 10.46
N LEU A 173 -10.23 2.09 9.90
CA LEU A 173 -10.67 2.26 8.50
C LEU A 173 -9.68 1.63 7.51
N ILE A 174 -8.38 1.85 7.73
CA ILE A 174 -7.33 1.30 6.87
C ILE A 174 -7.13 -0.20 7.16
N GLY A 175 -7.15 -0.62 8.43
CA GLY A 175 -7.01 -2.01 8.83
C GLY A 175 -8.13 -2.91 8.30
N LEU A 176 -9.33 -2.35 8.08
CA LEU A 176 -10.46 -3.03 7.44
C LEU A 176 -10.55 -2.77 5.92
N THR A 177 -9.49 -2.26 5.30
CA THR A 177 -9.37 -2.07 3.85
C THR A 177 -8.22 -2.91 3.31
N GLY A 178 -8.51 -4.17 2.97
CA GLY A 178 -7.52 -5.13 2.49
C GLY A 178 -6.90 -6.01 3.59
N PRO A 179 -6.03 -6.97 3.20
CA PRO A 179 -5.47 -7.97 4.11
C PRO A 179 -4.30 -7.46 4.97
N ALA A 180 -3.90 -6.19 4.83
CA ALA A 180 -2.70 -5.63 5.46
C ALA A 180 -2.70 -5.77 7.00
N ALA A 181 -3.86 -5.68 7.66
CA ALA A 181 -3.95 -5.85 9.11
C ALA A 181 -3.51 -7.24 9.57
N ILE A 182 -3.82 -8.29 8.79
CA ILE A 182 -3.42 -9.68 9.09
C ILE A 182 -1.89 -9.77 9.11
N PHE A 183 -1.24 -9.33 8.03
CA PHE A 183 0.22 -9.40 7.90
C PHE A 183 0.93 -8.56 8.96
N LEU A 184 0.46 -7.34 9.22
CA LEU A 184 1.05 -6.46 10.22
C LEU A 184 0.91 -7.05 11.64
N THR A 185 -0.23 -7.65 11.95
CA THR A 185 -0.46 -8.33 13.24
C THR A 185 0.47 -9.52 13.40
N MET A 186 0.63 -10.36 12.37
CA MET A 186 1.57 -11.50 12.41
C MET A 186 3.00 -11.04 12.74
N ILE A 187 3.46 -9.95 12.14
CA ILE A 187 4.80 -9.42 12.37
C ILE A 187 4.93 -8.82 13.77
N ASN A 188 3.94 -8.05 14.21
CA ASN A 188 3.93 -7.47 15.56
C ASN A 188 3.95 -8.57 16.63
N LEU A 189 3.18 -9.65 16.44
CA LEU A 189 3.22 -10.83 17.33
C LEU A 189 4.60 -11.50 17.32
N GLY A 190 5.25 -11.61 16.16
CA GLY A 190 6.61 -12.11 16.06
C GLY A 190 7.62 -11.26 16.83
N ILE A 191 7.52 -9.92 16.74
CA ILE A 191 8.37 -8.98 17.48
C ILE A 191 8.12 -9.08 18.99
N LEU A 192 6.85 -9.08 19.42
CA LEU A 192 6.46 -9.21 20.82
C LEU A 192 6.91 -10.54 21.43
N GLY A 193 6.64 -11.64 20.73
CA GLY A 193 7.07 -12.99 21.12
C GLY A 193 8.59 -13.11 21.18
N GLY A 194 9.29 -12.61 20.17
CA GLY A 194 10.76 -12.58 20.15
C GLY A 194 11.35 -11.79 21.32
N ALA A 195 10.80 -10.61 21.61
CA ALA A 195 11.20 -9.82 22.78
C ALA A 195 10.96 -10.57 24.10
N TRP A 196 9.80 -11.23 24.24
CA TRP A 196 9.44 -12.00 25.44
C TRP A 196 10.33 -13.24 25.66
N ILE A 197 10.65 -13.99 24.59
CA ILE A 197 11.53 -15.16 24.64
C ILE A 197 12.95 -14.70 25.00
N LEU A 198 13.48 -13.72 24.28
CA LEU A 198 14.85 -13.24 24.49
C LEU A 198 15.03 -12.57 25.85
N ALA A 199 13.99 -11.98 26.43
CA ALA A 199 14.04 -11.46 27.79
C ALA A 199 14.26 -12.55 28.84
N ARG A 200 13.82 -13.80 28.57
CA ARG A 200 14.00 -14.95 29.47
C ARG A 200 15.29 -15.70 29.23
N VAL A 201 15.63 -15.94 27.96
CA VAL A 201 16.77 -16.80 27.60
C VAL A 201 18.08 -16.01 27.60
N ARG A 202 18.07 -14.74 27.19
CA ARG A 202 19.27 -13.89 27.07
C ARG A 202 18.98 -12.42 27.44
N PRO A 203 18.64 -12.11 28.70
CA PRO A 203 18.17 -10.78 29.11
C PRO A 203 19.17 -9.66 28.82
N SER A 204 20.46 -9.93 28.95
CA SER A 204 21.56 -8.95 28.77
C SER A 204 22.08 -8.86 27.33
N TRP A 205 21.56 -9.68 26.40
CA TRP A 205 21.99 -9.62 24.99
C TRP A 205 21.49 -8.32 24.34
N PRO A 206 22.32 -7.58 23.56
CA PRO A 206 21.92 -6.29 22.98
C PRO A 206 20.64 -6.33 22.14
N LEU A 207 20.40 -7.43 21.41
CA LEU A 207 19.15 -7.61 20.67
C LEU A 207 17.93 -7.69 21.61
N SER A 208 18.06 -8.39 22.74
CA SER A 208 17.00 -8.51 23.76
C SER A 208 16.67 -7.14 24.36
N MET A 209 17.70 -6.38 24.75
CA MET A 209 17.53 -5.02 25.29
C MET A 209 16.86 -4.08 24.26
N GLY A 210 17.35 -4.09 23.02
CA GLY A 210 16.79 -3.28 21.95
C GLY A 210 15.33 -3.63 21.65
N LEU A 211 15.00 -4.92 21.52
CA LEU A 211 13.61 -5.33 21.25
C LEU A 211 12.67 -4.95 22.40
N ARG A 212 13.09 -5.08 23.67
CA ARG A 212 12.29 -4.62 24.81
C ARG A 212 12.02 -3.12 24.76
N GLN A 213 13.04 -2.32 24.43
CA GLN A 213 12.88 -0.87 24.28
C GLN A 213 11.96 -0.51 23.12
N TYR A 214 12.10 -1.19 21.97
CA TYR A 214 11.22 -1.02 20.82
C TYR A 214 9.76 -1.33 21.17
N VAL A 215 9.51 -2.48 21.81
CA VAL A 215 8.18 -2.91 22.25
C VAL A 215 7.57 -1.94 23.25
N ALA A 216 8.36 -1.44 24.20
CA ALA A 216 7.89 -0.46 25.19
C ALA A 216 7.44 0.87 24.56
N ARG A 217 7.91 1.18 23.34
CA ARG A 217 7.53 2.38 22.58
C ARG A 217 6.39 2.15 21.59
N LEU A 218 5.87 0.92 21.47
CA LEU A 218 4.76 0.65 20.56
C LEU A 218 3.46 1.31 21.06
N PRO A 219 2.65 1.89 20.16
CA PRO A 219 1.36 2.48 20.53
C PRO A 219 0.35 1.38 20.86
N SER A 220 0.23 1.01 22.14
CA SER A 220 -0.51 -0.18 22.59
C SER A 220 -1.95 -0.23 22.09
N LEU A 221 -2.69 0.89 22.12
CA LEU A 221 -4.06 0.96 21.62
C LEU A 221 -4.12 0.59 20.13
N ARG A 222 -3.22 1.12 19.31
CA ARG A 222 -3.21 0.87 17.85
C ARG A 222 -2.80 -0.57 17.53
N ILE A 223 -1.91 -1.15 18.33
CA ILE A 223 -1.55 -2.58 18.23
C ILE A 223 -2.75 -3.48 18.56
N ILE A 224 -3.55 -3.10 19.56
CA ILE A 224 -4.80 -3.82 19.88
C ILE A 224 -5.81 -3.67 18.75
N LEU A 225 -6.03 -2.44 18.26
CA LEU A 225 -6.97 -2.16 17.17
C LEU A 225 -6.60 -2.91 15.89
N ILE A 226 -5.31 -2.93 15.51
CA ILE A 226 -4.89 -3.66 14.32
C ILE A 226 -5.06 -5.17 14.47
N ALA A 227 -4.85 -5.72 15.68
CA ALA A 227 -5.11 -7.13 15.95
C ALA A 227 -6.61 -7.47 15.85
N LEU A 228 -7.49 -6.57 16.31
CA LEU A 228 -8.95 -6.72 16.12
C LEU A 228 -9.34 -6.65 14.64
N CYS A 229 -8.79 -5.68 13.89
CA CYS A 229 -8.99 -5.62 12.44
C CYS A 229 -8.50 -6.88 11.74
N ALA A 230 -7.34 -7.43 12.15
CA ALA A 230 -6.80 -8.66 11.61
C ALA A 230 -7.72 -9.86 11.87
N LEU A 231 -8.29 -9.97 13.07
CA LEU A 231 -9.24 -11.02 13.40
C LEU A 231 -10.51 -10.92 12.53
N ILE A 232 -11.05 -9.71 12.37
CA ILE A 232 -12.20 -9.47 11.50
C ILE A 232 -11.86 -9.87 10.06
N GLN A 233 -10.75 -9.37 9.51
CA GLN A 233 -10.34 -9.70 8.14
C GLN A 233 -10.10 -11.21 7.97
N LEU A 234 -9.47 -11.87 8.95
CA LEU A 234 -9.25 -13.32 8.91
C LEU A 234 -10.57 -14.10 8.91
N LEU A 235 -11.56 -13.67 9.72
CA LEU A 235 -12.89 -14.26 9.72
C LEU A 235 -13.53 -14.14 8.34
N PHE A 236 -13.46 -12.97 7.71
CA PHE A 236 -13.96 -12.76 6.35
C PHE A 236 -13.23 -13.64 5.33
N VAL A 237 -11.90 -13.75 5.43
CA VAL A 237 -11.12 -14.63 4.55
C VAL A 237 -11.56 -16.07 4.69
N VAL A 238 -11.72 -16.58 5.92
CA VAL A 238 -12.13 -17.97 6.15
C VAL A 238 -13.57 -18.24 5.68
N THR A 239 -14.48 -17.28 5.83
CA THR A 239 -15.91 -17.47 5.55
C THR A 239 -16.32 -17.09 4.12
N ASN A 240 -15.55 -16.23 3.44
CA ASN A 240 -15.88 -15.68 2.12
C ASN A 240 -14.74 -15.90 1.11
N SER A 241 -13.73 -16.72 1.42
CA SER A 241 -12.73 -17.09 0.42
C SER A 241 -13.44 -17.63 -0.81
N PRO A 242 -13.17 -17.09 -2.01
CA PRO A 242 -13.61 -17.74 -3.24
C PRO A 242 -13.16 -19.19 -3.15
N ALA A 243 -14.08 -20.15 -3.34
CA ALA A 243 -13.69 -21.54 -3.55
C ALA A 243 -12.57 -21.53 -4.57
N ALA A 244 -11.44 -22.19 -4.26
CA ALA A 244 -10.25 -22.18 -5.10
C ALA A 244 -10.69 -22.34 -6.55
N THR A 245 -10.61 -21.25 -7.32
CA THR A 245 -10.82 -21.35 -8.75
C THR A 245 -9.77 -22.34 -9.24
N ASN A 246 -10.08 -23.15 -10.24
CA ASN A 246 -9.16 -24.15 -10.81
C ASN A 246 -7.90 -23.51 -11.48
N GLU A 247 -7.52 -22.30 -11.08
CA GLU A 247 -6.31 -21.61 -11.47
C GLU A 247 -5.09 -22.29 -10.85
N ILE A 248 -4.06 -22.46 -11.67
CA ILE A 248 -2.76 -22.95 -11.23
C ILE A 248 -2.17 -21.93 -10.26
N THR A 249 -2.13 -22.27 -8.98
CA THR A 249 -1.48 -21.47 -7.95
C THR A 249 0.04 -21.61 -8.02
N GLY A 250 0.79 -20.59 -7.59
CA GLY A 250 2.25 -20.69 -7.53
C GLY A 250 2.76 -21.85 -6.67
N ILE A 251 2.04 -22.22 -5.60
CA ILE A 251 2.35 -23.40 -4.78
C ILE A 251 2.16 -24.68 -5.59
N ALA A 252 1.03 -24.84 -6.29
CA ALA A 252 0.80 -26.00 -7.15
C ALA A 252 1.80 -26.08 -8.31
N GLN A 253 2.26 -24.92 -8.81
CA GLN A 253 3.17 -24.83 -9.94
C GLN A 253 4.62 -25.24 -9.60
N TYR A 254 5.14 -24.79 -8.47
CA TYR A 254 6.57 -24.91 -8.16
C TYR A 254 6.87 -25.72 -6.89
N GLY A 255 5.92 -25.86 -5.97
CA GLY A 255 6.20 -26.25 -4.59
C GLY A 255 6.92 -25.13 -3.81
N ILE A 256 6.89 -25.20 -2.47
CA ILE A 256 7.36 -24.11 -1.61
C ILE A 256 8.85 -23.73 -1.83
N PRO A 257 9.81 -24.67 -1.86
CA PRO A 257 11.23 -24.30 -1.95
C PRO A 257 11.58 -23.61 -3.28
N LYS A 258 11.04 -24.12 -4.38
CA LYS A 258 11.28 -23.53 -5.71
C LYS A 258 10.55 -22.21 -5.87
N LEU A 259 9.35 -22.05 -5.30
CA LEU A 259 8.65 -20.77 -5.28
C LEU A 259 9.49 -19.70 -4.57
N ILE A 260 10.12 -20.02 -3.43
CA ILE A 260 11.03 -19.10 -2.75
C ILE A 260 12.20 -18.69 -3.64
N GLY A 261 12.86 -19.66 -4.29
CA GLY A 261 13.96 -19.38 -5.20
C GLY A 261 13.57 -18.50 -6.39
N VAL A 262 12.42 -18.78 -7.03
CA VAL A 262 11.89 -18.01 -8.16
C VAL A 262 11.49 -16.60 -7.71
N MET A 263 10.81 -16.48 -6.56
CA MET A 263 10.39 -15.19 -6.02
C MET A 263 11.58 -14.28 -5.73
N LEU A 264 12.53 -14.76 -4.93
CA LEU A 264 13.67 -13.95 -4.50
C LEU A 264 14.65 -13.69 -5.64
N GLY A 265 14.89 -14.68 -6.52
CA GLY A 265 15.90 -14.61 -7.56
C GLY A 265 15.44 -13.96 -8.88
N HIS A 266 14.15 -14.05 -9.21
CA HIS A 266 13.63 -13.63 -10.52
C HIS A 266 12.49 -12.61 -10.41
N ILE A 267 11.39 -12.95 -9.73
CA ILE A 267 10.17 -12.10 -9.72
C ILE A 267 10.43 -10.76 -9.02
N ILE A 268 11.02 -10.79 -7.84
CA ILE A 268 11.30 -9.56 -7.10
C ILE A 268 12.20 -8.57 -7.87
N PRO A 269 13.37 -8.96 -8.42
CA PRO A 269 14.24 -8.00 -9.11
C PRO A 269 13.58 -7.41 -10.37
N VAL A 270 12.82 -8.21 -11.14
CA VAL A 270 12.11 -7.66 -12.31
C VAL A 270 11.05 -6.64 -11.90
N HIS A 271 10.40 -6.80 -10.76
CA HIS A 271 9.45 -5.80 -10.27
C HIS A 271 10.13 -4.58 -9.63
N VAL A 272 11.28 -4.73 -8.97
CA VAL A 272 12.02 -3.61 -8.38
C VAL A 272 12.60 -2.69 -9.45
N PHE A 273 13.17 -3.26 -10.53
CA PHE A 273 13.88 -2.51 -11.56
C PHE A 273 13.17 -2.41 -12.89
N GLY A 274 12.12 -3.20 -13.12
CA GLY A 274 11.40 -3.27 -14.39
C GLY A 274 12.02 -4.21 -15.44
N PHE A 275 13.21 -4.75 -15.17
CA PHE A 275 13.93 -5.66 -16.06
C PHE A 275 14.95 -6.49 -15.27
N HIS A 276 15.42 -7.58 -15.87
CA HIS A 276 16.55 -8.34 -15.35
C HIS A 276 17.87 -7.76 -15.86
N PHE A 277 18.76 -7.38 -14.95
CA PHE A 277 20.07 -6.83 -15.30
C PHE A 277 21.24 -7.56 -14.63
N ILE A 278 20.94 -8.45 -13.69
CA ILE A 278 21.93 -9.24 -12.96
C ILE A 278 21.46 -10.68 -12.78
N PRO A 279 22.40 -11.65 -12.74
CA PRO A 279 22.11 -13.02 -12.34
C PRO A 279 21.42 -13.11 -10.96
N PRO A 280 20.47 -14.03 -10.78
CA PRO A 280 19.75 -14.22 -9.51
C PRO A 280 20.66 -14.37 -8.28
N VAL A 281 21.77 -15.10 -8.42
CA VAL A 281 22.72 -15.31 -7.31
C VAL A 281 23.35 -13.98 -6.86
N LEU A 282 23.76 -13.12 -7.80
CA LEU A 282 24.34 -11.81 -7.47
C LEU A 282 23.30 -10.90 -6.82
N TRP A 283 22.06 -10.94 -7.29
CA TRP A 283 20.95 -10.23 -6.67
C TRP A 283 20.74 -10.64 -5.20
N LEU A 284 20.69 -11.93 -4.91
CA LEU A 284 20.54 -12.43 -3.54
C LEU A 284 21.71 -12.02 -2.64
N LEU A 285 22.93 -11.98 -3.18
CA LEU A 285 24.11 -11.50 -2.45
C LEU A 285 24.02 -10.01 -2.15
N ILE A 286 23.47 -9.19 -3.05
CA ILE A 286 23.22 -7.76 -2.82
C ILE A 286 22.20 -7.58 -1.70
N GLU A 287 21.06 -8.27 -1.76
CA GLU A 287 20.03 -8.22 -0.71
C GLU A 287 20.60 -8.63 0.65
N LEU A 288 21.36 -9.72 0.70
CA LEU A 288 22.03 -10.16 1.91
C LEU A 288 23.01 -9.10 2.42
N ALA A 289 23.81 -8.50 1.54
CA ALA A 289 24.76 -7.45 1.90
C ALA A 289 24.07 -6.20 2.46
N LEU A 290 22.92 -5.80 1.90
CA LEU A 290 22.12 -4.68 2.41
C LEU A 290 21.62 -4.98 3.83
N VAL A 291 20.98 -6.14 4.04
CA VAL A 291 20.48 -6.56 5.35
C VAL A 291 21.61 -6.63 6.38
N LEU A 292 22.72 -7.29 6.04
CA LEU A 292 23.86 -7.41 6.95
C LEU A 292 24.49 -6.06 7.29
N THR A 293 24.58 -5.13 6.32
CA THR A 293 25.09 -3.78 6.56
C THR A 293 24.19 -3.03 7.54
N ILE A 294 22.88 -3.08 7.37
CA ILE A 294 21.91 -2.41 8.26
C ILE A 294 21.96 -3.00 9.66
N VAL A 295 21.88 -4.34 9.78
CA VAL A 295 21.88 -5.04 11.08
C VAL A 295 23.16 -4.74 11.86
N ARG A 296 24.32 -4.79 11.20
CA ARG A 296 25.64 -4.55 11.83
C ARG A 296 25.99 -3.07 12.02
N SER A 297 25.26 -2.15 11.41
CA SER A 297 25.57 -0.73 11.50
C SER A 297 25.49 -0.20 12.93
N VAL A 298 26.56 0.37 13.46
CA VAL A 298 26.57 1.01 14.79
C VAL A 298 26.00 2.44 14.78
N ARG A 299 25.81 3.01 13.59
CA ARG A 299 25.33 4.40 13.41
C ARG A 299 23.82 4.49 13.34
N LEU A 300 23.16 3.43 12.88
CA LEU A 300 21.70 3.39 12.77
C LEU A 300 21.08 3.14 14.15
N PRO A 301 20.07 3.94 14.56
CA PRO A 301 19.33 3.67 15.78
C PRO A 301 18.61 2.32 15.65
N PHE A 302 18.45 1.64 16.80
CA PHE A 302 17.86 0.31 16.82
C PHE A 302 16.44 0.31 16.27
N GLU A 303 15.67 1.36 16.54
CA GLU A 303 14.32 1.58 16.02
C GLU A 303 14.28 1.64 14.50
N ALA A 304 15.25 2.32 13.85
CA ALA A 304 15.32 2.35 12.39
C ALA A 304 15.52 0.95 11.81
N LYS A 305 16.42 0.16 12.42
CA LYS A 305 16.71 -1.22 12.00
C LYS A 305 15.47 -2.11 12.12
N ILE A 306 14.79 -2.08 13.25
CA ILE A 306 13.59 -2.91 13.45
C ILE A 306 12.45 -2.43 12.55
N SER A 307 12.27 -1.11 12.37
CA SER A 307 11.22 -0.58 11.49
C SER A 307 11.41 -1.00 10.03
N ILE A 308 12.63 -0.93 9.49
CA ILE A 308 12.90 -1.39 8.12
C ILE A 308 12.78 -2.91 7.99
N MET A 309 13.20 -3.68 9.00
CA MET A 309 13.02 -5.14 9.00
C MET A 309 11.54 -5.56 9.12
N GLN A 310 10.74 -4.81 9.88
CA GLN A 310 9.29 -4.98 9.96
C GLN A 310 8.63 -4.74 8.61
N LEU A 311 8.98 -3.65 7.91
CA LEU A 311 8.46 -3.37 6.58
C LEU A 311 8.96 -4.36 5.53
N LEU A 312 10.20 -4.85 5.63
CA LEU A 312 10.71 -5.92 4.78
C LEU A 312 9.87 -7.19 4.97
N ALA A 313 9.69 -7.66 6.21
CA ALA A 313 8.85 -8.82 6.50
C ALA A 313 7.40 -8.62 5.99
N PHE A 314 6.84 -7.43 6.17
CA PHE A 314 5.50 -7.08 5.68
C PHE A 314 5.42 -7.16 4.15
N SER A 315 6.38 -6.55 3.45
CA SER A 315 6.43 -6.55 1.99
C SER A 315 6.60 -7.96 1.42
N LEU A 316 7.40 -8.80 2.08
CA LEU A 316 7.58 -10.20 1.71
C LEU A 316 6.28 -10.98 1.92
N LEU A 317 5.58 -10.82 3.05
CA LEU A 317 4.28 -11.48 3.27
C LEU A 317 3.25 -11.09 2.21
N VAL A 318 3.16 -9.80 1.85
CA VAL A 318 2.27 -9.33 0.77
C VAL A 318 2.64 -9.98 -0.57
N ALA A 319 3.91 -9.94 -0.98
CA ALA A 319 4.35 -10.49 -2.24
C ALA A 319 4.19 -12.02 -2.32
N PHE A 320 4.60 -12.74 -1.27
CA PHE A 320 4.50 -14.21 -1.22
C PHE A 320 3.06 -14.70 -1.11
N SER A 321 2.18 -14.00 -0.38
CA SER A 321 0.76 -14.37 -0.35
C SER A 321 0.11 -14.23 -1.73
N ALA A 322 0.45 -13.19 -2.49
CA ALA A 322 -0.04 -13.02 -3.84
C ALA A 322 0.50 -14.12 -4.79
N ALA A 323 1.79 -14.41 -4.72
CA ALA A 323 2.43 -15.46 -5.51
C ALA A 323 1.92 -16.86 -5.16
N ALA A 324 1.58 -17.10 -3.89
CA ALA A 324 0.99 -18.35 -3.46
C ALA A 324 -0.42 -18.58 -4.04
N LEU A 325 -1.16 -17.52 -4.34
CA LEU A 325 -2.57 -17.59 -4.75
C LEU A 325 -2.79 -17.39 -6.26
N LYS A 326 -1.78 -16.96 -7.02
CA LYS A 326 -1.91 -16.58 -8.43
C LYS A 326 -0.92 -17.32 -9.33
N ASP A 327 -1.12 -17.25 -10.65
CA ASP A 327 -0.15 -17.76 -11.64
C ASP A 327 1.14 -16.94 -11.57
N THR A 328 2.19 -17.58 -11.06
CA THR A 328 3.51 -16.98 -10.90
C THR A 328 4.27 -16.75 -12.21
N ARG A 329 3.88 -17.40 -13.32
CA ARG A 329 4.50 -17.12 -14.64
C ARG A 329 4.15 -15.74 -15.12
N ALA A 330 2.92 -15.30 -14.88
CA ALA A 330 2.49 -13.96 -15.22
C ALA A 330 3.30 -12.91 -14.44
N MET A 331 3.67 -13.21 -13.19
CA MET A 331 4.53 -12.35 -12.35
C MET A 331 6.01 -12.31 -12.77
N LEU A 332 6.46 -13.15 -13.71
CA LEU A 332 7.81 -13.00 -14.27
C LEU A 332 7.90 -11.82 -15.26
N GLN A 333 6.75 -11.30 -15.69
CA GLN A 333 6.68 -10.15 -16.58
C GLN A 333 6.46 -8.88 -15.76
N PHE A 334 7.35 -7.92 -15.95
CA PHE A 334 7.11 -6.56 -15.50
C PHE A 334 5.76 -6.07 -16.06
N ALA A 335 5.00 -5.39 -15.21
CA ALA A 335 3.63 -4.90 -15.43
C ALA A 335 2.46 -5.83 -15.13
N THR A 336 2.66 -7.12 -14.84
CA THR A 336 1.58 -7.98 -14.35
C THR A 336 1.63 -8.12 -12.84
N SER A 337 0.49 -7.93 -12.15
CA SER A 337 0.43 -8.07 -10.68
C SER A 337 1.41 -7.17 -9.91
N ASP A 338 1.86 -6.08 -10.55
CA ASP A 338 2.97 -5.25 -10.05
C ASP A 338 2.65 -4.56 -8.71
N ARG A 339 1.36 -4.30 -8.45
CA ARG A 339 0.84 -3.74 -7.19
C ARG A 339 1.28 -4.50 -5.92
N TYR A 340 1.44 -5.82 -5.98
CA TYR A 340 1.85 -6.64 -4.83
C TYR A 340 3.31 -6.43 -4.43
N PHE A 341 4.13 -5.90 -5.35
CA PHE A 341 5.55 -5.67 -5.13
C PHE A 341 5.86 -4.23 -4.72
N TYR A 342 4.88 -3.33 -4.77
CA TYR A 342 5.11 -1.89 -4.58
C TYR A 342 5.77 -1.55 -3.24
N THR A 343 5.33 -2.16 -2.14
CA THR A 343 5.98 -2.02 -0.81
C THR A 343 7.41 -2.54 -0.81
N LEU A 344 7.68 -3.62 -1.55
CA LEU A 344 9.01 -4.20 -1.63
C LEU A 344 9.98 -3.27 -2.37
N LYS A 345 9.53 -2.62 -3.45
CA LYS A 345 10.31 -1.57 -4.14
C LYS A 345 10.65 -0.44 -3.16
N PHE A 346 9.68 -0.04 -2.34
CA PHE A 346 9.88 0.99 -1.34
C PHE A 346 10.96 0.61 -0.32
N VAL A 347 10.84 -0.59 0.24
CA VAL A 347 11.78 -1.13 1.22
C VAL A 347 13.18 -1.27 0.61
N PHE A 348 13.30 -1.76 -0.62
CA PHE A 348 14.59 -1.91 -1.31
C PHE A 348 15.36 -0.59 -1.39
N TRP A 349 14.70 0.47 -1.88
CA TRP A 349 15.34 1.78 -2.02
C TRP A 349 15.65 2.44 -0.68
N TRP A 350 14.80 2.23 0.32
CA TRP A 350 15.09 2.67 1.69
C TRP A 350 16.29 1.91 2.29
N MET A 351 16.35 0.59 2.16
CA MET A 351 17.50 -0.22 2.62
C MET A 351 18.79 0.22 1.93
N THR A 352 18.74 0.46 0.62
CA THR A 352 19.88 0.95 -0.16
C THR A 352 20.38 2.29 0.39
N TYR A 353 19.48 3.24 0.66
CA TYR A 353 19.84 4.52 1.28
C TYR A 353 20.47 4.34 2.65
N LEU A 354 19.86 3.55 3.55
CA LEU A 354 20.40 3.32 4.90
C LEU A 354 21.76 2.62 4.87
N ALA A 355 21.95 1.64 3.99
CA ALA A 355 23.21 0.93 3.84
C ALA A 355 24.34 1.86 3.41
N LEU A 356 24.07 2.79 2.48
CA LEU A 356 25.05 3.79 2.02
C LEU A 356 25.30 4.86 3.09
N ALA A 357 24.23 5.47 3.63
CA ALA A 357 24.31 6.56 4.59
C ALA A 357 24.93 6.14 5.93
N SER A 358 24.90 4.85 6.26
CA SER A 358 25.45 4.32 7.49
C SER A 358 26.92 3.90 7.42
N ARG A 359 27.55 3.94 6.23
CA ARG A 359 28.99 3.66 6.07
C ARG A 359 29.85 4.86 6.45
N THR A 360 31.08 4.57 6.88
CA THR A 360 32.03 5.56 7.41
C THR A 360 32.44 6.64 6.42
N LEU A 361 32.39 6.35 5.11
CA LEU A 361 32.96 7.18 4.06
C LEU A 361 31.94 8.03 3.27
N GLY A 362 30.63 7.85 3.47
CA GLY A 362 29.61 8.57 2.71
C GLY A 362 28.96 9.70 3.51
N ARG A 363 28.90 10.92 2.97
CA ARG A 363 27.99 11.95 3.51
C ARG A 363 26.54 11.54 3.20
N GLN A 364 25.61 11.89 4.09
CA GLN A 364 24.19 11.59 3.89
C GLN A 364 23.65 12.22 2.59
N THR A 365 24.16 13.39 2.22
CA THR A 365 23.86 14.08 0.97
C THR A 365 24.27 13.29 -0.26
N ASP A 366 25.46 12.68 -0.22
CA ASP A 366 26.01 11.93 -1.35
C ASP A 366 25.25 10.61 -1.51
N SER A 367 24.91 9.98 -0.38
CA SER A 367 24.07 8.77 -0.36
C SER A 367 22.67 9.06 -0.90
N LEU A 368 22.08 10.20 -0.50
CA LEU A 368 20.78 10.65 -1.01
C LEU A 368 20.85 10.92 -2.52
N ALA A 369 21.84 11.67 -2.98
CA ALA A 369 22.02 12.01 -4.39
C ALA A 369 22.22 10.75 -5.24
N LEU A 370 23.07 9.81 -4.80
CA LEU A 370 23.31 8.55 -5.51
C LEU A 370 22.03 7.72 -5.64
N VAL A 371 21.26 7.57 -4.56
CA VAL A 371 20.01 6.80 -4.60
C VAL A 371 18.98 7.49 -5.48
N LEU A 372 18.81 8.81 -5.35
CA LEU A 372 17.89 9.58 -6.20
C LEU A 372 18.26 9.49 -7.68
N CYS A 373 19.53 9.71 -8.03
CA CYS A 373 20.01 9.60 -9.40
C CYS A 373 19.77 8.18 -9.95
N THR A 374 19.95 7.15 -9.13
CA THR A 374 19.70 5.76 -9.53
C THR A 374 18.22 5.50 -9.76
N ILE A 375 17.34 5.94 -8.85
CA ILE A 375 15.89 5.83 -9.03
C ILE A 375 15.44 6.57 -10.28
N ILE A 376 15.95 7.79 -10.51
CA ILE A 376 15.65 8.58 -11.72
C ILE A 376 16.13 7.85 -12.96
N TYR A 377 17.36 7.35 -12.97
CA TYR A 377 17.89 6.57 -14.10
C TYR A 377 17.03 5.34 -14.39
N VAL A 378 16.67 4.57 -13.35
CA VAL A 378 15.79 3.41 -13.47
C VAL A 378 14.40 3.81 -13.98
N ALA A 379 13.86 4.95 -13.52
CA ALA A 379 12.61 5.51 -14.06
C ALA A 379 12.71 5.86 -15.55
N LEU A 380 13.81 6.47 -15.98
CA LEU A 380 14.02 6.91 -17.37
C LEU A 380 14.14 5.73 -18.33
N ILE A 381 14.88 4.68 -17.96
CA ILE A 381 15.04 3.48 -18.80
C ILE A 381 13.77 2.62 -18.83
N ASN A 382 12.92 2.72 -17.82
CA ASN A 382 11.58 2.14 -17.80
C ASN A 382 10.51 3.14 -18.26
N GLY A 383 10.87 4.15 -19.07
CA GLY A 383 10.02 5.30 -19.39
C GLY A 383 8.64 5.02 -20.01
N ALA A 384 8.30 3.75 -20.27
CA ALA A 384 6.91 3.30 -20.35
C ALA A 384 6.16 3.75 -19.08
N PRO A 385 4.94 4.25 -19.26
CA PRO A 385 4.65 5.59 -18.81
C PRO A 385 4.77 5.66 -17.28
N LEU A 386 5.67 6.55 -16.82
CA LEU A 386 5.68 7.00 -15.42
C LEU A 386 4.29 7.51 -15.01
N GLN A 387 3.40 7.77 -15.96
CA GLN A 387 1.99 8.04 -15.76
C GLN A 387 1.17 6.79 -16.15
N ARG A 388 0.06 6.53 -15.49
CA ARG A 388 -0.91 5.56 -15.98
C ARG A 388 -1.36 5.98 -17.39
N LYS A 389 -1.47 5.01 -18.31
CA LYS A 389 -2.09 5.25 -19.61
C LYS A 389 -3.52 5.77 -19.41
N ASN A 390 -3.91 6.80 -20.16
CA ASN A 390 -5.27 7.32 -20.11
C ASN A 390 -6.28 6.19 -20.34
N LEU A 391 -7.32 6.18 -19.51
CA LEU A 391 -8.46 5.30 -19.68
C LEU A 391 -9.17 5.62 -20.99
N GLN A 392 -9.74 4.58 -21.60
CA GLN A 392 -10.60 4.76 -22.75
C GLN A 392 -11.83 5.54 -22.30
N ASP A 393 -12.20 6.58 -23.03
CA ASP A 393 -13.48 7.26 -22.80
C ASP A 393 -14.61 6.34 -23.28
N LEU A 394 -15.35 5.80 -22.32
CA LEU A 394 -16.52 4.95 -22.57
C LEU A 394 -17.81 5.75 -22.41
N GLU A 395 -17.75 7.07 -22.53
CA GLU A 395 -18.89 7.98 -22.43
C GLU A 395 -19.72 7.78 -21.14
N TRP A 396 -19.08 7.50 -19.98
CA TRP A 396 -19.80 7.16 -18.73
C TRP A 396 -20.94 8.11 -18.40
N LYS A 397 -20.77 9.42 -18.63
CA LYS A 397 -21.82 10.41 -18.37
C LYS A 397 -23.10 10.14 -19.16
N LYS A 398 -22.98 9.68 -20.41
CA LYS A 398 -24.11 9.30 -21.27
C LYS A 398 -24.76 8.03 -20.75
N HIS A 399 -23.98 6.99 -20.48
CA HIS A 399 -24.46 5.74 -19.88
C HIS A 399 -25.16 5.94 -18.53
N ALA A 400 -24.66 6.86 -17.70
CA ALA A 400 -25.29 7.18 -16.43
C ALA A 400 -26.69 7.82 -16.59
N THR A 401 -27.03 8.38 -17.76
CA THR A 401 -28.40 8.85 -18.03
C THR A 401 -29.36 7.71 -18.33
N GLU A 402 -28.87 6.60 -18.87
CA GLU A 402 -29.66 5.39 -19.15
C GLU A 402 -30.19 4.79 -17.85
N LEU A 403 -29.45 4.93 -16.75
CA LEU A 403 -29.84 4.47 -15.41
C LEU A 403 -31.14 5.10 -14.88
N LYS A 404 -31.65 6.17 -15.50
CA LYS A 404 -32.97 6.74 -15.21
C LYS A 404 -34.11 5.87 -15.73
N ALA A 405 -33.88 5.13 -16.80
CA ALA A 405 -34.84 4.18 -17.35
C ALA A 405 -34.92 2.95 -16.45
N GLN A 406 -36.12 2.42 -16.25
CA GLN A 406 -36.33 1.19 -15.50
C GLN A 406 -35.79 -0.01 -16.28
N GLY A 407 -35.34 -1.04 -15.57
CA GLY A 407 -34.86 -2.29 -16.16
C GLY A 407 -33.37 -2.57 -15.92
N PRO A 408 -32.87 -3.67 -16.50
CA PRO A 408 -31.47 -4.05 -16.40
C PRO A 408 -30.59 -3.21 -17.31
N HIS A 409 -29.43 -2.81 -16.78
CA HIS A 409 -28.41 -2.02 -17.48
C HIS A 409 -27.07 -2.74 -17.46
N TYR A 410 -26.39 -2.77 -18.61
CA TYR A 410 -25.04 -3.30 -18.78
C TYR A 410 -24.16 -2.20 -19.36
N LEU A 411 -23.32 -1.59 -18.53
CA LEU A 411 -22.52 -0.42 -18.90
C LEU A 411 -21.04 -0.79 -18.93
N PRO A 412 -20.33 -0.65 -20.06
CA PRO A 412 -18.91 -0.98 -20.14
C PRO A 412 -18.06 -0.03 -19.27
N ILE A 413 -17.02 -0.56 -18.63
CA ILE A 413 -16.05 0.23 -17.84
C ILE A 413 -14.62 -0.21 -18.17
N ASN A 414 -13.63 0.59 -17.75
CA ASN A 414 -12.23 0.25 -17.95
C ASN A 414 -11.75 -0.74 -16.90
N PRO A 415 -10.72 -1.56 -17.19
CA PRO A 415 -10.30 -1.95 -18.53
C PRO A 415 -11.33 -2.93 -19.15
N SER A 416 -11.32 -3.11 -20.47
CA SER A 416 -12.11 -4.18 -21.09
C SER A 416 -11.66 -5.56 -20.57
N PRO A 417 -12.56 -6.54 -20.32
CA PRO A 417 -14.00 -6.56 -20.60
C PRO A 417 -14.90 -6.21 -19.38
N TRP A 418 -14.44 -5.38 -18.45
CA TRP A 418 -15.22 -5.07 -17.25
C TRP A 418 -16.51 -4.28 -17.58
N ALA A 419 -17.56 -4.51 -16.77
CA ALA A 419 -18.84 -3.81 -16.92
C ALA A 419 -19.57 -3.67 -15.57
N VAL A 420 -20.43 -2.65 -15.48
CA VAL A 420 -21.41 -2.47 -14.40
C VAL A 420 -22.71 -3.14 -14.79
N LYS A 421 -23.25 -3.98 -13.91
CA LYS A 421 -24.54 -4.69 -14.09
C LYS A 421 -25.50 -4.28 -12.98
N VAL A 422 -26.46 -3.40 -13.28
CA VAL A 422 -27.43 -2.91 -12.29
C VAL A 422 -28.86 -3.00 -12.81
N ILE A 423 -29.83 -2.98 -11.90
CA ILE A 423 -31.26 -2.97 -12.24
C ILE A 423 -31.88 -1.73 -11.59
N THR A 424 -32.43 -0.85 -12.40
CA THR A 424 -33.21 0.30 -11.92
C THR A 424 -34.65 -0.14 -11.69
N ARG A 425 -35.11 -0.04 -10.45
CA ARG A 425 -36.49 -0.38 -10.03
C ARG A 425 -37.35 0.89 -9.93
N PRO A 426 -38.68 0.78 -10.09
CA PRO A 426 -39.59 1.88 -9.78
C PRO A 426 -39.41 2.33 -8.32
N ALA A 427 -39.56 3.63 -8.07
CA ALA A 427 -39.67 4.13 -6.71
C ALA A 427 -40.89 3.47 -6.06
N VAL A 428 -40.69 2.78 -4.93
CA VAL A 428 -41.81 2.24 -4.16
C VAL A 428 -42.56 3.43 -3.60
N ASP A 429 -43.79 3.62 -4.09
CA ASP A 429 -44.69 4.65 -3.61
C ASP A 429 -45.16 4.24 -2.20
N ASN A 430 -44.51 4.79 -1.17
CA ASN A 430 -44.85 4.50 0.22
C ASN A 430 -46.18 5.15 0.67
N SER A 431 -46.99 5.67 -0.26
CA SER A 431 -48.32 6.22 0.03
C SER A 431 -49.40 5.16 0.33
N ALA A 432 -49.11 3.86 0.18
CA ALA A 432 -50.10 2.79 0.33
C ALA A 432 -50.08 2.04 1.68
N THR A 433 -49.32 2.47 2.70
CA THR A 433 -49.29 1.84 4.04
C THR A 433 -49.74 2.74 5.19
N ALA A 434 -50.65 3.68 4.89
CA ALA A 434 -51.43 4.39 5.88
C ALA A 434 -52.93 4.21 5.58
N GLN A 435 -53.44 3.01 5.80
CA GLN A 435 -54.87 2.74 6.01
C GLN A 435 -55.03 1.75 7.15
#